data_AF-A0A7S2YHU8-F1
#
_entry.id   AF-A0A7S2YHU8-F1
#
_cell.length_a   1.000
_cell.length_b   1.000
_cell.length_c   1.000
_cell.angle_alpha   90.00
_cell.angle_beta   90.00
_cell.angle_gamma   90.00
#
_symmetry.space_group_name_H-M   'P 1'
#
loop_
_entity.id
_entity.type
_entity.pdbx_description
1 polymer ?
#
loop_
_entity_poly.entity_id
_entity_poly.type
_entity_poly.pdbx_seq_one_letter_code
_entity_poly.pdbx_strand_id
1 'polypeptide(L)'
;MASRVDRVNAGLAKFCPELAGSKYARYPMQGDRWMLPKDKHPETGKYLFLASPQNVGPKPDHVYGKGPFGVGYYHLLCKQPYIILYGRHMNTAPSTCCTGASGAKEFDEWDEIRLILFQRMNSTRANDTVAHSDMMQNASATAQAHYHFGQNQQLITHATRGAVNFPGV
;
A
#
# COMPACT_ATOMS: atom_id res chain seq x y z
N MET A 1 9.26 26.88 3.14
CA MET A 1 8.95 25.49 3.56
C MET A 1 8.77 24.66 2.31
N ALA A 2 9.39 23.48 2.21
CA ALA A 2 9.15 22.57 1.07
C ALA A 2 7.68 22.14 1.06
N SER A 3 7.07 22.06 -0.13
CA SER A 3 5.67 21.64 -0.25
C SER A 3 5.52 20.18 0.20
N ARG A 4 4.31 19.76 0.60
CA ARG A 4 4.05 18.34 0.93
C ARG A 4 4.46 17.42 -0.22
N VAL A 5 4.19 17.85 -1.46
CA VAL A 5 4.54 17.11 -2.67
C VAL A 5 6.04 16.87 -2.77
N ASP A 6 6.86 17.88 -2.49
CA ASP A 6 8.32 17.75 -2.55
C ASP A 6 8.84 16.83 -1.44
N ARG A 7 8.30 16.95 -0.23
CA ARG A 7 8.68 16.08 0.91
C ARG A 7 8.36 14.62 0.62
N VAL A 8 7.16 14.34 0.10
CA VAL A 8 6.75 12.97 -0.26
C VAL A 8 7.63 12.41 -1.37
N ASN A 9 7.89 13.18 -2.43
CA ASN A 9 8.76 12.70 -3.51
C ASN A 9 10.20 12.46 -3.03
N ALA A 10 10.72 13.30 -2.14
CA ALA A 10 12.01 13.09 -1.51
C ALA A 10 12.02 11.82 -0.63
N GLY A 11 10.97 11.60 0.16
CA GLY A 11 10.80 10.38 0.97
C GLY A 11 10.70 9.13 0.11
N LEU A 12 9.93 9.17 -0.99
CA LEU A 12 9.85 8.07 -1.96
C LEU A 12 11.24 7.74 -2.51
N ALA A 13 12.04 8.75 -2.88
CA ALA A 13 13.40 8.52 -3.36
C ALA A 13 14.35 7.98 -2.27
N LYS A 14 14.16 8.41 -1.01
CA LYS A 14 14.95 7.96 0.15
C LYS A 14 14.70 6.49 0.48
N PHE A 15 13.44 6.06 0.56
CA PHE A 15 13.08 4.72 1.04
C PHE A 15 12.78 3.72 -0.08
N CYS A 16 12.42 4.18 -1.27
CA CYS A 16 12.10 3.37 -2.44
C CYS A 16 12.82 3.92 -3.68
N PRO A 17 14.15 3.76 -3.76
CA PRO A 17 14.94 4.35 -4.84
C PRO A 17 14.52 3.87 -6.23
N GLU A 18 13.85 2.72 -6.37
CA GLU A 18 13.29 2.25 -7.64
C GLU A 18 12.17 3.17 -8.17
N LEU A 19 11.54 3.97 -7.31
CA LEU A 19 10.54 4.97 -7.69
C LEU A 19 11.17 6.32 -8.05
N ALA A 20 12.42 6.55 -7.64
CA ALA A 20 13.09 7.82 -7.83
C ALA A 20 13.26 8.13 -9.32
N GLY A 21 12.76 9.28 -9.75
CA GLY A 21 12.86 9.73 -11.14
C GLY A 21 11.87 9.08 -12.11
N SER A 22 11.05 8.12 -11.68
CA SER A 22 9.99 7.59 -12.52
C SER A 22 8.84 8.58 -12.67
N LYS A 23 8.50 8.94 -13.92
CA LYS A 23 7.32 9.77 -14.20
C LYS A 23 6.00 9.10 -13.82
N TYR A 24 6.00 7.77 -13.70
CA TYR A 24 4.80 6.97 -13.41
C TYR A 24 4.52 6.81 -11.91
N ALA A 25 5.55 6.98 -11.06
CA ALA A 25 5.41 6.80 -9.62
C ALA A 25 5.50 8.10 -8.80
N ARG A 26 5.75 9.23 -9.47
CA ARG A 26 5.80 10.56 -8.84
C ARG A 26 4.48 10.87 -8.13
N TYR A 27 4.57 11.45 -6.94
CA TYR A 27 3.43 11.96 -6.20
C TYR A 27 3.11 13.41 -6.64
N PRO A 28 1.83 13.78 -6.80
CA PRO A 28 0.68 12.90 -6.86
C PRO A 28 0.61 12.13 -8.19
N MET A 29 0.27 10.86 -8.13
CA MET A 29 0.03 10.01 -9.29
C MET A 29 -1.34 10.31 -9.90
N GLN A 30 -1.41 10.34 -11.24
CA GLN A 30 -2.61 10.75 -11.99
C GLN A 30 -2.90 9.82 -13.18
N GLY A 31 -2.98 8.51 -12.93
CA GLY A 31 -3.36 7.51 -13.94
C GLY A 31 -4.83 7.10 -13.85
N ASP A 32 -5.44 6.88 -15.01
CA ASP A 32 -6.87 6.52 -15.10
C ASP A 32 -7.17 5.10 -14.61
N ARG A 33 -6.23 4.17 -14.81
CA ARG A 33 -6.36 2.76 -14.43
C ARG A 33 -5.00 2.12 -14.22
N TRP A 34 -4.98 1.02 -13.47
CA TRP A 34 -3.85 0.11 -13.44
C TRP A 34 -3.77 -0.69 -14.74
N MET A 35 -2.57 -0.81 -15.31
CA MET A 35 -2.33 -1.72 -16.43
C MET A 35 -2.06 -3.15 -15.91
N LEU A 36 -2.34 -4.14 -16.75
CA LEU A 36 -2.03 -5.53 -16.42
C LEU A 36 -0.59 -5.85 -16.82
N PRO A 37 0.11 -6.73 -16.09
CA PRO A 37 1.50 -7.10 -16.43
C PRO A 37 1.67 -7.71 -17.84
N LYS A 38 0.61 -8.30 -18.40
CA LYS A 38 0.57 -8.82 -19.77
C LYS A 38 0.42 -7.75 -20.85
N ASP A 39 0.04 -6.53 -20.47
CA ASP A 39 -0.18 -5.46 -21.43
C ASP A 39 1.17 -4.92 -21.94
N LYS A 40 1.12 -4.26 -23.10
CA LYS A 40 2.26 -3.54 -23.65
C LYS A 40 2.22 -2.10 -23.19
N HIS A 41 3.39 -1.55 -22.92
CA HIS A 41 3.57 -0.14 -22.63
C HIS A 41 3.10 0.72 -23.81
N PRO A 42 2.30 1.78 -23.60
CA PRO A 42 1.73 2.58 -24.69
C PRO A 42 2.78 3.28 -25.55
N GLU A 43 3.83 3.83 -24.93
CA GLU A 43 4.89 4.55 -25.66
C GLU A 43 5.98 3.62 -26.25
N THR A 44 6.44 2.61 -25.49
CA THR A 44 7.60 1.80 -25.90
C THR A 44 7.23 0.49 -26.59
N GLY A 45 5.96 0.06 -26.51
CA GLY A 45 5.48 -1.22 -27.04
C GLY A 45 6.02 -2.48 -26.34
N LYS A 46 6.86 -2.33 -25.31
CA LYS A 46 7.42 -3.44 -24.53
C LYS A 46 6.42 -3.97 -23.52
N TYR A 47 6.49 -5.26 -23.18
CA TYR A 47 5.65 -5.82 -22.11
C TYR A 47 5.95 -5.17 -20.77
N LEU A 48 4.91 -4.97 -19.95
CA LEU A 48 5.03 -4.40 -18.61
C LEU A 48 5.56 -5.40 -17.57
N PHE A 49 5.69 -6.67 -17.94
CA PHE A 49 6.37 -7.69 -17.17
C PHE A 49 7.56 -8.23 -17.94
N LEU A 50 8.72 -8.26 -17.29
CA LEU A 50 9.93 -8.89 -17.79
C LEU A 50 10.26 -10.05 -16.86
N ALA A 51 9.98 -11.27 -17.31
CA ALA A 51 10.35 -12.49 -16.59
C ALA A 51 11.87 -12.51 -16.37
N SER A 52 12.29 -12.71 -15.12
CA SER A 52 13.70 -12.81 -14.77
C SER A 52 13.83 -13.68 -13.52
N PRO A 53 14.53 -14.82 -13.57
CA PRO A 53 14.68 -15.70 -12.40
C PRO A 53 15.55 -15.08 -11.30
N GLN A 54 16.37 -14.08 -11.64
CA GLN A 54 17.29 -13.41 -10.74
C GLN A 54 17.18 -11.89 -10.88
N ASN A 55 17.51 -11.18 -9.80
CA ASN A 55 17.62 -9.72 -9.82
C ASN A 55 18.95 -9.35 -10.48
N VAL A 56 18.90 -8.93 -11.74
CA VAL A 56 20.06 -8.48 -12.52
C VAL A 56 20.35 -6.98 -12.33
N GLY A 57 19.83 -6.38 -11.26
CA GLY A 57 20.02 -4.97 -10.92
C GLY A 57 18.80 -4.09 -11.19
N PRO A 58 18.91 -2.77 -10.91
CA PRO A 58 17.82 -1.82 -11.10
C PRO A 58 17.49 -1.67 -12.59
N LYS A 59 16.20 -1.58 -12.90
CA LYS A 59 15.70 -1.29 -14.25
C LYS A 59 14.83 -0.03 -14.17
N PRO A 60 14.99 0.93 -15.10
CA PRO A 60 14.16 2.13 -15.12
C PRO A 60 12.68 1.75 -15.14
N ASP A 61 11.88 2.41 -14.31
CA ASP A 61 10.43 2.23 -14.20
C ASP A 61 9.96 0.81 -13.84
N HIS A 62 10.85 -0.05 -13.34
CA HIS A 62 10.49 -1.42 -12.96
C HIS A 62 10.97 -1.78 -11.56
N VAL A 63 10.16 -2.59 -10.89
CA VAL A 63 10.49 -3.20 -9.60
C VAL A 63 10.60 -4.70 -9.78
N TYR A 64 11.75 -5.26 -9.39
CA TYR A 64 11.94 -6.70 -9.34
C TYR A 64 11.15 -7.31 -8.18
N GLY A 65 10.51 -8.47 -8.35
CA GLY A 65 9.92 -9.23 -7.24
C GLY A 65 9.05 -10.39 -7.71
N LYS A 66 8.33 -10.99 -6.75
CA LYS A 66 7.36 -12.06 -7.02
C LYS A 66 5.96 -11.45 -7.22
N GLY A 67 5.23 -11.96 -8.20
CA GLY A 67 3.85 -11.57 -8.47
C GLY A 67 3.08 -12.62 -9.26
N PRO A 68 1.89 -12.29 -9.77
CA PRO A 68 0.97 -13.25 -10.41
C PRO A 68 1.51 -13.85 -11.71
N PHE A 69 2.48 -13.21 -12.37
CA PHE A 69 3.11 -13.71 -13.61
C PHE A 69 4.47 -14.38 -13.35
N GLY A 70 4.80 -14.64 -12.08
CA GLY A 70 6.06 -15.23 -11.66
C GLY A 70 7.05 -14.20 -11.11
N VAL A 71 8.31 -14.61 -11.03
CA VAL A 71 9.42 -13.78 -10.55
C VAL A 71 9.98 -12.98 -11.72
N GLY A 72 10.15 -11.68 -11.53
CA GLY A 72 10.67 -10.80 -12.57
C GLY A 72 10.47 -9.33 -12.24
N TYR A 73 10.58 -8.49 -13.27
CA TYR A 73 10.44 -7.05 -13.19
C TYR A 73 9.04 -6.62 -13.60
N TYR A 74 8.34 -5.92 -12.72
CA TYR A 74 7.02 -5.36 -12.96
C TYR A 74 7.13 -3.85 -13.16
N HIS A 75 6.54 -3.32 -14.23
CA HIS A 75 6.53 -1.89 -14.54
C HIS A 75 5.64 -1.08 -13.59
N LEU A 76 6.01 0.15 -13.24
CA LEU A 76 5.31 1.06 -12.33
C LEU A 76 3.91 1.54 -12.78
N LEU A 77 3.49 1.14 -13.99
CA LEU A 77 2.12 1.34 -14.52
C LEU A 77 1.17 0.24 -14.04
N CYS A 78 1.71 -0.87 -13.55
CA CYS A 78 0.98 -1.94 -12.92
C CYS A 78 0.84 -1.66 -11.42
N LYS A 79 -0.13 -2.32 -10.79
CA LYS A 79 -0.31 -2.28 -9.33
C LYS A 79 0.74 -3.10 -8.57
N GLN A 80 1.23 -4.18 -9.18
CA GLN A 80 2.12 -5.17 -8.56
C GLN A 80 3.42 -4.61 -7.95
N PRO A 81 4.13 -3.65 -8.58
CA PRO A 81 5.32 -3.03 -7.99
C PRO A 81 5.07 -2.44 -6.60
N TYR A 82 3.93 -1.79 -6.38
CA TYR A 82 3.60 -1.17 -5.10
C TYR A 82 3.32 -2.22 -4.01
N ILE A 83 2.76 -3.38 -4.38
CA ILE A 83 2.62 -4.53 -3.48
C ILE A 83 4.00 -5.06 -3.06
N ILE A 84 4.91 -5.22 -4.03
CA ILE A 84 6.27 -5.69 -3.78
C ILE A 84 7.04 -4.71 -2.88
N LEU A 85 6.99 -3.41 -3.22
CA LEU A 85 7.66 -2.36 -2.45
C LEU A 85 7.08 -2.24 -1.05
N TYR A 86 5.75 -2.27 -0.88
CA TYR A 86 5.13 -2.25 0.44
C TYR A 86 5.61 -3.42 1.31
N GLY A 87 5.63 -4.63 0.76
CA GLY A 87 6.14 -5.81 1.47
C GLY A 87 7.62 -5.69 1.85
N ARG A 88 8.46 -5.10 1.00
CA ARG A 88 9.87 -4.81 1.35
C ARG A 88 9.98 -3.76 2.43
N HIS A 89 9.26 -2.66 2.26
CA HIS A 89 9.27 -1.51 3.16
C HIS A 89 8.88 -1.91 4.58
N MET A 90 7.94 -2.86 4.74
CA MET A 90 7.57 -3.44 6.05
C MET A 90 8.74 -4.10 6.77
N ASN A 91 9.64 -4.74 6.02
CA ASN A 91 10.77 -5.47 6.58
C ASN A 91 12.00 -4.58 6.84
N THR A 92 11.97 -3.33 6.37
CA THR A 92 13.08 -2.38 6.49
C THR A 92 12.72 -1.18 7.36
N ALA A 93 11.82 -1.37 8.33
CA ALA A 93 11.46 -0.33 9.27
C ALA A 93 12.71 0.20 10.00
N PRO A 94 12.87 1.54 10.15
CA PRO A 94 13.95 2.11 10.95
C PRO A 94 13.90 1.53 12.37
N SER A 95 15.01 0.98 12.85
CA SER A 95 15.09 0.41 14.20
C SER A 95 15.15 1.54 15.23
N THR A 96 14.15 1.61 16.11
CA THR A 96 14.04 2.62 17.19
C THR A 96 14.94 2.31 18.40
N CYS A 97 15.92 1.41 18.25
CA CYS A 97 16.85 1.08 19.31
C CYS A 97 17.83 2.25 19.54
N CYS A 98 17.63 2.99 20.63
CA CYS A 98 18.56 3.94 21.25
C CYS A 98 18.77 5.33 20.61
N THR A 99 17.92 5.81 19.68
CA THR A 99 18.04 7.17 19.12
C THR A 99 16.86 8.05 19.53
N GLY A 100 17.16 9.24 20.07
CA GLY A 100 16.17 10.24 20.52
C GLY A 100 15.31 10.82 19.38
N ALA A 101 14.89 12.09 19.50
CA ALA A 101 13.93 12.75 18.58
C ALA A 101 14.23 12.60 17.07
N SER A 102 15.48 12.41 16.66
CA SER A 102 15.88 12.15 15.27
C SER A 102 15.35 10.83 14.72
N GLY A 103 15.25 9.78 15.54
CA GLY A 103 14.67 8.49 15.15
C GLY A 103 13.16 8.58 14.95
N ALA A 104 12.48 9.44 15.71
CA ALA A 104 11.04 9.68 15.54
C ALA A 104 10.73 10.35 14.19
N LYS A 105 11.50 11.37 13.80
CA LYS A 105 11.30 12.03 12.50
C LYS A 105 11.50 11.10 11.32
N GLU A 106 12.55 10.28 11.34
CA GLU A 106 12.79 9.30 10.28
C GLU A 106 11.70 8.22 10.22
N PHE A 107 11.20 7.81 11.39
CA PHE A 107 10.07 6.90 11.47
C PHE A 107 8.79 7.52 10.88
N ASP A 108 8.50 8.79 11.18
CA ASP A 108 7.35 9.51 10.61
C ASP A 108 7.45 9.62 9.08
N GLU A 109 8.64 9.94 8.55
CA GLU A 109 8.88 9.97 7.10
C GLU A 109 8.69 8.57 6.49
N TRP A 110 9.21 7.53 7.14
CA TRP A 110 9.05 6.14 6.71
C TRP A 110 7.57 5.72 6.74
N ASP A 111 6.81 6.12 7.76
CA ASP A 111 5.39 5.80 7.91
C ASP A 111 4.53 6.55 6.88
N GLU A 112 4.85 7.81 6.55
CA GLU A 112 4.16 8.54 5.48
C GLU A 112 4.34 7.81 4.13
N ILE A 113 5.56 7.37 3.80
CA ILE A 113 5.82 6.62 2.56
C ILE A 113 5.16 5.25 2.59
N ARG A 114 5.19 4.58 3.74
CA ARG A 114 4.49 3.32 3.96
C ARG A 114 3.01 3.45 3.62
N LEU A 115 2.35 4.48 4.15
CA LEU A 115 0.93 4.73 3.95
C LEU A 115 0.63 5.02 2.48
N ILE A 116 1.51 5.73 1.76
CA ILE A 116 1.33 5.98 0.31
C ILE A 116 1.44 4.69 -0.50
N LEU A 117 2.42 3.83 -0.21
CA LEU A 117 2.53 2.53 -0.87
C LEU A 117 1.32 1.64 -0.56
N PHE A 118 0.87 1.66 0.69
CA PHE A 118 -0.34 0.96 1.14
C PHE A 118 -1.59 1.44 0.40
N GLN A 119 -1.75 2.76 0.24
CA GLN A 119 -2.83 3.38 -0.53
C GLN A 119 -2.82 2.90 -1.98
N ARG A 120 -1.67 3.03 -2.66
CA ARG A 120 -1.51 2.62 -4.08
C ARG A 120 -1.74 1.13 -4.29
N MET A 121 -1.31 0.28 -3.36
CA MET A 121 -1.53 -1.16 -3.47
C MET A 121 -2.97 -1.58 -3.15
N ASN A 122 -3.81 -0.72 -2.56
CA ASN A 122 -5.21 -1.02 -2.30
C ASN A 122 -6.16 -0.27 -3.23
N SER A 123 -5.68 0.76 -3.93
CA SER A 123 -6.50 1.57 -4.82
C SER A 123 -7.03 0.80 -6.01
N THR A 124 -8.19 1.24 -6.48
CA THR A 124 -8.81 0.78 -7.72
C THR A 124 -8.13 1.34 -8.97
N ARG A 125 -7.48 2.51 -8.85
CA ARG A 125 -6.82 3.23 -9.96
C ARG A 125 -5.42 3.71 -9.58
N ALA A 126 -4.61 3.98 -10.60
CA ALA A 126 -3.27 4.55 -10.47
C ALA A 126 -3.32 6.05 -10.13
N ASN A 127 -4.10 6.45 -9.12
CA ASN A 127 -4.34 7.85 -8.78
C ASN A 127 -4.38 8.01 -7.26
N ASP A 128 -3.54 8.90 -6.71
CA ASP A 128 -3.38 9.04 -5.26
C ASP A 128 -4.62 9.66 -4.58
N THR A 129 -5.41 10.48 -5.28
CA THR A 129 -6.68 11.01 -4.77
C THR A 129 -7.73 9.91 -4.66
N VAL A 130 -7.83 9.06 -5.68
CA VAL A 130 -8.72 7.89 -5.66
C VAL A 130 -8.27 6.90 -4.59
N ALA A 131 -6.96 6.64 -4.49
CA ALA A 131 -6.39 5.76 -3.48
C ALA A 131 -6.75 6.19 -2.05
N HIS A 132 -6.70 7.50 -1.79
CA HIS A 132 -7.12 8.05 -0.50
C HIS A 132 -8.62 7.86 -0.25
N SER A 133 -9.47 8.13 -1.25
CA SER A 133 -10.92 7.92 -1.15
C SER A 133 -11.29 6.45 -0.91
N ASP A 134 -10.69 5.52 -1.66
CA ASP A 134 -10.92 4.09 -1.53
C ASP A 134 -10.57 3.61 -0.12
N MET A 135 -9.49 4.13 0.46
CA MET A 135 -9.11 3.82 1.84
C MET A 135 -10.11 4.33 2.87
N MET A 136 -10.62 5.55 2.72
CA MET A 136 -11.63 6.10 3.62
C MET A 136 -12.94 5.29 3.55
N GLN A 137 -13.34 4.87 2.35
CA GLN A 137 -14.51 4.01 2.16
C GLN A 137 -14.32 2.64 2.82
N ASN A 138 -13.19 1.98 2.57
CA ASN A 138 -12.87 0.69 3.19
C ASN A 138 -12.79 0.76 4.72
N ALA A 139 -12.21 1.84 5.27
CA ALA A 139 -12.16 2.07 6.71
C ALA A 139 -13.57 2.26 7.30
N SER A 140 -14.42 3.06 6.66
CA SER A 140 -15.80 3.29 7.10
C SER A 140 -16.64 2.01 7.07
N ALA A 141 -16.54 1.21 6.00
CA ALA A 141 -17.22 -0.08 5.87
C ALA A 141 -16.75 -1.07 6.94
N THR A 142 -15.45 -1.12 7.23
CA THR A 142 -14.88 -1.99 8.27
C THR A 142 -15.37 -1.56 9.67
N ALA A 143 -15.37 -0.26 9.96
CA ALA A 143 -15.87 0.27 11.22
C ALA A 143 -17.37 -0.04 11.43
N GLN A 144 -18.19 0.14 10.39
CA GLN A 144 -19.61 -0.22 10.41
C GLN A 144 -19.81 -1.72 10.64
N ALA A 145 -19.04 -2.57 9.96
CA ALA A 145 -19.10 -4.01 10.18
C ALA A 145 -18.78 -4.38 11.64
N HIS A 146 -17.71 -3.82 12.21
CA HIS A 146 -17.35 -4.05 13.62
C HIS A 146 -18.45 -3.59 14.59
N TYR A 147 -19.08 -2.44 14.32
CA TYR A 147 -20.21 -1.97 15.12
C TYR A 147 -21.37 -2.97 15.12
N HIS A 148 -21.76 -3.46 13.94
CA HIS A 148 -22.84 -4.45 13.83
C HIS A 148 -22.47 -5.79 14.48
N PHE A 149 -21.23 -6.28 14.32
CA PHE A 149 -20.77 -7.49 15.00
C PHE A 149 -20.81 -7.34 16.52
N GLY A 150 -20.36 -6.20 17.05
CA GLY A 150 -20.40 -5.91 18.48
C GLY A 150 -21.84 -5.87 19.03
N GLN A 151 -22.76 -5.21 18.32
CA GLN A 151 -24.17 -5.20 18.69
C GLN A 151 -24.78 -6.61 18.70
N ASN A 152 -24.50 -7.41 17.67
CA ASN A 152 -24.99 -8.79 17.59
C ASN A 152 -24.44 -9.66 18.73
N GLN A 153 -23.16 -9.52 19.08
CA GLN A 153 -22.59 -10.23 20.22
C GLN A 153 -23.23 -9.81 21.55
N GLN A 154 -23.53 -8.52 21.73
CA GLN A 154 -24.24 -8.05 22.93
C GLN A 154 -25.65 -8.63 23.00
N LEU A 155 -26.40 -8.60 21.89
CA LEU A 155 -27.74 -9.20 21.81
C LEU A 155 -27.72 -10.71 22.14
N ILE A 156 -26.76 -11.47 21.59
CA ILE A 156 -26.59 -12.89 21.90
C ILE A 156 -26.27 -13.10 23.38
N THR A 157 -25.36 -12.29 23.95
CA THR A 157 -24.96 -12.39 25.37
C THR A 157 -26.12 -12.06 26.31
N HIS A 158 -26.94 -11.06 25.98
CA HIS A 158 -28.13 -10.72 26.75
C HIS A 158 -29.23 -11.81 26.62
N ALA A 159 -29.42 -12.38 25.43
CA ALA A 159 -30.36 -13.48 25.22
C ALA A 159 -29.94 -14.75 25.97
N THR A 160 -28.65 -15.09 25.99
CA THR A 160 -28.13 -16.24 26.76
C THR A 160 -28.18 -15.99 28.26
N ARG A 161 -27.83 -14.78 28.76
CA ARG A 161 -27.99 -14.46 30.20
C ARG A 161 -29.45 -14.43 30.64
N GLY A 162 -30.37 -13.99 29.78
CA GLY A 162 -31.82 -14.03 30.07
C GLY A 162 -32.41 -15.44 30.12
N ALA A 163 -31.80 -16.41 29.43
CA ALA A 163 -32.28 -17.80 29.38
C ALA A 163 -31.87 -18.65 30.60
N VAL A 164 -30.91 -18.21 31.43
CA VAL A 164 -30.41 -18.99 32.60
C VAL A 164 -31.15 -18.66 33.90
N ASN A 165 -32.05 -17.66 33.91
CA ASN A 165 -32.90 -17.35 35.06
C ASN A 165 -34.35 -17.79 34.83
N PHE A 166 -34.60 -19.10 34.95
CA PHE A 166 -35.92 -19.61 35.34
C PHE A 166 -35.86 -20.01 36.82
N PRO A 167 -36.37 -19.17 37.76
CA PRO A 167 -36.72 -19.64 39.09
C PRO A 167 -38.15 -20.20 39.06
N GLY A 168 -38.27 -21.50 39.30
CA GLY A 168 -39.53 -22.25 39.37
C GLY A 168 -39.30 -23.61 38.73
N VAL A 169 -39.13 -24.69 39.49
CA VAL A 169 -39.97 -25.19 40.59
C VAL A 169 -39.12 -25.83 41.67
#